data_AF-A0A5K3FKV5-F1
#
_entry.id   AF-A0A5K3FKV5-F1
#
_cell.length_a   1.000
_cell.length_b   1.000
_cell.length_c   1.000
_cell.angle_alpha   90.00
_cell.angle_beta   90.00
_cell.angle_gamma   90.00
#
_symmetry.space_group_name_H-M   'P 1'
#
loop_
_entity.id
_entity.type
_entity.pdbx_description
1 polymer ?
#
loop_
_entity_poly.entity_id
_entity_poly.type
_entity_poly.pdbx_seq_one_letter_code
_entity_poly.pdbx_strand_id
1 'polypeptide(L)'
;QKKDPHYKKLKEDTVWTFNRLNEYINTYVAPVRRLQRNWVTRQLLPEMHRISTHVFSAVKDKLACRVGFFEIYGMDFMIDSSL
;
A
#
# COMPACT_ATOMS: atom_id res chain seq x y z
N GLN A 1 -10.36 -13.49 -2.48
CA GLN A 1 -9.47 -13.99 -1.40
C GLN A 1 -10.19 -14.71 -0.26
N LYS A 2 -11.17 -14.11 0.45
CA LYS A 2 -11.85 -14.75 1.59
C LYS A 2 -12.61 -16.07 1.32
N LYS A 3 -12.78 -16.46 0.05
CA LYS A 3 -13.44 -17.71 -0.38
C LYS A 3 -12.47 -18.89 -0.55
N ASP A 4 -11.16 -18.65 -0.46
CA ASP A 4 -10.17 -19.73 -0.60
C ASP A 4 -10.14 -20.58 0.68
N PRO A 5 -10.23 -21.92 0.60
CA PRO A 5 -10.16 -22.82 1.75
C PRO A 5 -8.88 -22.67 2.58
N HIS A 6 -7.78 -22.26 1.96
CA HIS A 6 -6.47 -22.07 2.60
C HIS A 6 -6.31 -20.66 3.20
N TYR A 7 -7.27 -19.76 2.98
CA TYR A 7 -7.20 -18.37 3.42
C TYR A 7 -6.95 -18.25 4.93
N LYS A 8 -7.56 -19.11 5.77
CA LYS A 8 -7.33 -19.09 7.22
C LYS A 8 -5.91 -19.53 7.62
N LYS A 9 -5.30 -20.47 6.90
CA LYS A 9 -3.92 -20.94 7.14
C LYS A 9 -2.87 -19.95 6.63
N LEU A 10 -3.15 -19.30 5.51
CA LEU A 10 -2.22 -18.40 4.83
C LEU A 10 -2.40 -16.92 5.22
N LYS A 11 -3.40 -16.56 6.02
CA LYS A 11 -3.68 -15.15 6.36
C LYS A 11 -2.47 -14.45 7.00
N GLU A 12 -1.75 -15.14 7.89
CA GLU A 12 -0.56 -14.60 8.55
C GLU A 12 0.67 -14.57 7.62
N ASP A 13 0.66 -15.37 6.54
CA ASP A 13 1.68 -15.37 5.50
C ASP A 13 1.39 -14.41 4.34
N THR A 14 0.12 -14.02 4.14
CA THR A 14 -0.33 -13.22 3.00
C THR A 14 -0.58 -11.75 3.34
N VAL A 15 -0.64 -11.40 4.63
CA VAL A 15 -0.81 -10.01 5.09
C VAL A 15 0.46 -9.57 5.79
N TRP A 16 1.19 -8.64 5.17
CA TRP A 16 2.42 -8.09 5.73
C TRP A 16 2.24 -6.63 6.13
N THR A 17 2.86 -6.25 7.24
CA THR A 17 3.03 -4.84 7.58
C THR A 17 4.03 -4.19 6.63
N PHE A 18 4.01 -2.86 6.50
CA PHE A 18 5.01 -2.14 5.72
C PHE A 18 6.44 -2.41 6.20
N ASN A 19 6.65 -2.60 7.51
CA ASN A 19 7.95 -2.95 8.06
C ASN A 19 8.43 -4.32 7.56
N ARG A 20 7.57 -5.35 7.66
CA ARG A 20 7.89 -6.70 7.17
C ARG A 20 8.15 -6.71 5.66
N LEU A 21 7.34 -5.99 4.88
CA LEU A 21 7.54 -5.82 3.44
C LEU A 21 8.87 -5.10 3.13
N ASN A 22 9.20 -4.05 3.89
CA ASN A 22 10.44 -3.30 3.71
C ASN A 22 11.68 -4.15 4.02
N GLU A 23 11.64 -4.94 5.08
CA GLU A 23 12.71 -5.89 5.42
C GLU A 23 12.87 -6.96 4.34
N TYR A 24 11.76 -7.51 3.84
CA TYR A 24 11.77 -8.48 2.75
C TYR A 24 12.41 -7.89 1.47
N ILE A 25 11.97 -6.69 1.06
CA ILE A 25 12.52 -6.02 -0.12
C ILE A 25 14.00 -5.70 0.07
N ASN A 26 14.40 -5.19 1.24
CA ASN A 26 15.82 -4.92 1.54
C ASN A 26 16.70 -6.16 1.44
N THR A 27 16.19 -7.31 1.88
CA THR A 27 16.97 -8.55 2.00
C THR A 27 17.05 -9.30 0.67
N TYR A 28 15.92 -9.41 -0.05
CA TYR A 28 15.80 -10.34 -1.18
C TYR A 28 15.68 -9.65 -2.54
N VAL A 29 15.05 -8.47 -2.60
CA VAL A 29 14.71 -7.82 -3.87
C VAL A 29 15.72 -6.73 -4.24
N ALA A 30 16.09 -5.89 -3.27
CA ALA A 30 16.97 -4.76 -3.46
C ALA A 30 18.37 -5.13 -4.00
N PRO A 31 19.04 -6.22 -3.55
CA PRO A 31 20.34 -6.60 -4.09
C PRO A 31 20.29 -7.00 -5.58
N VAL A 32 19.22 -7.70 -5.97
CA VAL A 32 19.04 -8.21 -7.34
C VAL A 32 18.64 -7.08 -8.28
N ARG A 33 17.75 -6.19 -7.83
CA ARG A 33 17.18 -5.10 -8.63
C ARG A 33 17.88 -3.76 -8.45
N ARG A 34 18.94 -3.72 -7.65
CA ARG A 34 19.71 -2.50 -7.29
C ARG A 34 18.83 -1.39 -6.73
N LEU A 35 17.81 -1.77 -5.96
CA LEU A 35 16.93 -0.80 -5.29
C LEU A 35 17.67 -0.14 -4.14
N GLN A 36 17.29 1.10 -3.84
CA GLN A 36 17.79 1.77 -2.65
C GLN A 36 17.27 1.09 -1.38
N ARG A 37 18.11 1.05 -0.34
CA ARG A 37 17.68 0.54 0.97
C ARG A 37 16.50 1.36 1.49
N ASN A 38 15.53 0.65 2.05
CA ASN A 38 14.26 1.15 2.54
C ASN A 38 13.34 1.70 1.44
N TRP A 39 13.35 1.08 0.27
CA TRP A 39 12.54 1.48 -0.88
C TRP A 39 11.05 1.63 -0.55
N VAL A 40 10.49 0.74 0.28
CA VAL A 40 9.07 0.79 0.67
C VAL A 40 8.74 2.10 1.38
N THR A 41 9.55 2.49 2.37
CA THR A 41 9.27 3.70 3.15
C THR A 41 9.72 4.98 2.45
N ARG A 42 10.76 4.90 1.61
CA ARG A 42 11.35 6.07 0.94
C ARG A 42 10.78 6.37 -0.44
N GLN A 43 10.16 5.41 -1.10
CA GLN A 43 9.61 5.58 -2.46
C GLN A 43 8.14 5.17 -2.53
N LEU A 44 7.80 3.93 -2.15
CA LEU A 44 6.43 3.44 -2.29
C LEU A 44 5.42 4.24 -1.48
N LEU A 45 5.64 4.40 -0.17
CA LEU A 45 4.70 5.12 0.70
C LEU A 45 4.50 6.59 0.28
N PRO A 46 5.56 7.37 -0.05
CA PRO A 46 5.40 8.70 -0.63
C PRO A 46 4.59 8.72 -1.92
N GLU A 47 4.80 7.78 -2.85
CA GLU A 47 4.04 7.72 -4.10
C GLU A 47 2.58 7.34 -3.88
N MET A 48 2.30 6.38 -2.98
CA MET A 48 0.93 6.06 -2.57
C MET A 48 0.23 7.30 -1.99
N HIS A 49 0.90 8.05 -1.13
CA HIS A 49 0.37 9.30 -0.57
C HIS A 49 0.09 10.33 -1.67
N ARG A 50 1.05 10.56 -2.57
CA ARG A 50 0.91 11.51 -3.69
C ARG A 50 -0.29 11.19 -4.57
N ILE A 51 -0.46 9.92 -4.95
CA ILE A 51 -1.60 9.46 -5.75
C ILE A 51 -2.90 9.62 -4.96
N SER A 52 -2.92 9.23 -3.68
CA SER A 52 -4.09 9.35 -2.81
C SER A 52 -4.56 10.80 -2.70
N THR A 53 -3.63 11.73 -2.45
CA THR A 53 -3.93 13.17 -2.39
C THR A 53 -4.46 13.70 -3.71
N HIS A 54 -3.87 13.28 -4.84
CA HIS A 54 -4.32 13.70 -6.16
C HIS A 54 -5.76 13.25 -6.45
N VAL A 55 -6.05 11.97 -6.23
CA VAL A 55 -7.39 11.39 -6.42
C VAL A 55 -8.39 12.09 -5.50
N PHE A 56 -8.08 12.22 -4.21
CA PHE A 56 -8.96 12.87 -3.25
C PHE A 56 -9.25 14.33 -3.63
N SER A 57 -8.22 15.08 -4.03
CA SER A 57 -8.37 16.47 -4.44
C SER A 57 -9.26 16.64 -5.67
N ALA A 58 -9.22 15.69 -6.61
CA ALA A 58 -10.03 15.72 -7.82
C ALA A 58 -11.54 15.53 -7.58
N VAL A 59 -11.91 14.89 -6.47
CA VAL A 59 -13.32 14.60 -6.13
C VAL A 59 -13.81 15.34 -4.89
N LYS A 60 -12.95 16.12 -4.21
CA LYS A 60 -13.23 16.75 -2.91
C LYS A 60 -14.56 17.52 -2.87
N ASP A 61 -14.90 18.24 -3.95
CA ASP A 61 -16.10 19.09 -4.00
C ASP A 61 -17.38 18.25 -4.07
N LYS A 62 -17.28 16.99 -4.50
CA LYS A 62 -18.37 16.01 -4.50
C LYS A 62 -18.42 15.17 -3.21
N LEU A 63 -17.32 15.14 -2.46
CA LEU A 63 -17.21 14.44 -1.17
C LEU A 63 -17.57 15.35 0.02
N ALA A 64 -18.45 16.34 -0.20
CA ALA A 64 -18.83 17.31 0.83
C ALA A 64 -19.35 16.60 2.09
N CYS A 65 -18.53 16.61 3.13
CA CYS A 65 -18.82 15.89 4.36
C CYS A 65 -19.76 16.70 5.25
N ARG A 66 -20.77 16.05 5.82
CA ARG A 66 -21.70 16.68 6.75
C ARG A 66 -20.95 17.13 8.00
N VAL A 67 -21.21 18.35 8.47
CA VAL A 67 -20.59 18.88 9.70
C VAL A 67 -20.80 17.89 10.86
N GLY A 68 -19.72 17.53 11.54
CA GLY A 68 -19.71 16.56 12.63
C GLY A 68 -19.50 15.10 12.21
N PHE A 69 -19.33 14.81 10.92
CA PHE A 69 -19.05 13.47 10.39
C PHE A 69 -17.71 13.43 9.67
N PHE A 70 -17.10 12.25 9.60
CA PHE A 70 -15.93 11.96 8.77
C PHE A 70 -16.12 10.61 8.08
N GLU A 71 -15.45 10.44 6.94
CA GLU A 71 -15.46 9.20 6.18
C GLU A 71 -14.04 8.59 6.16
N ILE A 72 -13.98 7.26 6.13
CA ILE A 72 -12.74 6.52 5.98
C ILE A 72 -12.75 5.89 4.58
N TYR A 73 -11.75 6.24 3.78
CA TYR A 73 -11.57 5.66 2.46
C TYR A 73 -10.43 4.66 2.48
N GLY A 74 -10.64 3.52 1.81
CA GLY A 74 -9.58 2.56 1.49
C GLY A 74 -9.13 2.76 0.05
N MET A 75 -7.81 2.80 -0.17
CA MET A 75 -7.23 2.79 -1.50
C MET A 75 -6.32 1.58 -1.64
N ASP A 76 -6.60 0.76 -2.64
CA ASP A 76 -5.82 -0.43 -2.96
C ASP A 76 -4.85 -0.10 -4.09
N PHE A 77 -3.58 -0.43 -3.89
CA PHE A 77 -2.51 -0.21 -4.87
C PHE A 77 -1.91 -1.54 -5.29
N MET A 78 -1.67 -1.69 -6.59
CA MET A 78 -0.93 -2.80 -7.15
C MET A 78 0.49 -2.34 -7.46
N ILE A 79 1.47 -3.15 -7.11
CA ILE A 79 2.89 -2.89 -7.36
C ILE A 79 3.32 -3.82 -8.48
N ASP A 80 3.87 -3.27 -9.55
CA ASP A 80 4.38 -4.07 -10.66
C ASP A 80 5.71 -4.75 -10.30
N SER A 81 5.96 -5.87 -10.94
CA SER A 81 7.22 -6.60 -10.92
C SER A 81 8.39 -5.85 -11.56
N SER A 82 8.19 -4.71 -12.22
CA SER A 82 9.27 -3.88 -12.76
C SER A 82 10.00 -3.02 -11.72
N LEU A 83 9.76 -3.24 -10.42
CA LEU A 83 10.41 -2.56 -9.28
C LEU A 83 11.86 -2.17 -9.58
#